data_AF-A0A534K6C0-F1
#
_entry.id   AF-A0A534K6C0-F1
#
_cell.length_a   1.000
_cell.length_b   1.000
_cell.length_c   1.000
_cell.angle_alpha   90.00
_cell.angle_beta   90.00
_cell.angle_gamma   90.00
#
_symmetry.space_group_name_H-M   'P 1'
#
loop_
_entity.id
_entity.type
_entity.pdbx_description
1 polymer ?
#
loop_
_entity_poly.entity_id
_entity_poly.type
_entity_poly.pdbx_seq_one_letter_code
_entity_poly.pdbx_strand_id
1 'polypeptide(L)'
;MNQASGDYAASVSEFDEAGLTRAPAEAVQVPRIGESPLNFECRLIRAIRVADNIVFFGRVVRLHVRDDVVTEGLVDVREVHAIGRLGGRRYCHAQDVFEVMRPRVTGPKSARPTDAR
;
A
#
# COMPACT_ATOMS: atom_id res chain seq x y z
N MET A 1 -4.78 -8.65 -8.66
CA MET A 1 -3.60 -9.22 -7.95
C MET A 1 -3.26 -10.62 -8.45
N ASN A 2 -4.16 -11.62 -8.34
CA ASN A 2 -3.81 -13.01 -8.68
C ASN A 2 -3.51 -13.24 -10.18
N GLN A 3 -4.27 -12.61 -11.10
CA GLN A 3 -3.97 -12.70 -12.53
C GLN A 3 -2.58 -12.14 -12.84
N ALA A 4 -2.29 -10.93 -12.38
CA ALA A 4 -0.99 -10.26 -12.54
C ALA A 4 0.21 -10.92 -11.81
N SER A 5 0.07 -12.13 -11.25
CA SER A 5 1.17 -12.89 -10.64
C SER A 5 1.51 -14.18 -11.40
N GLY A 6 1.00 -14.35 -12.62
CA GLY A 6 1.38 -15.45 -13.50
C GLY A 6 2.81 -15.31 -14.02
N ASP A 7 3.40 -16.43 -14.45
CA ASP A 7 4.73 -16.48 -15.07
C ASP A 7 4.69 -16.02 -16.54
N TYR A 8 4.32 -14.76 -16.77
CA TYR A 8 4.24 -14.17 -18.10
C TYR A 8 5.63 -13.88 -18.68
N ALA A 9 5.71 -13.80 -20.02
CA ALA A 9 6.92 -13.34 -20.68
C ALA A 9 7.16 -11.84 -20.42
N ALA A 10 8.42 -11.41 -20.42
CA ALA A 10 8.80 -10.02 -20.11
C ALA A 10 8.18 -8.94 -21.03
N SER A 11 7.69 -9.32 -22.22
CA SER A 11 7.03 -8.42 -23.16
C SER A 11 5.52 -8.31 -22.96
N VAL A 12 4.93 -9.16 -22.11
CA VAL A 12 3.50 -9.17 -21.83
C VAL A 12 3.22 -8.19 -20.70
N SER A 13 2.23 -7.31 -20.89
CA SER A 13 1.80 -6.40 -19.83
C SER A 13 0.70 -7.04 -19.00
N GLU A 14 0.93 -7.19 -17.70
CA GLU A 14 -0.06 -7.75 -16.79
C GLU A 14 -1.29 -6.84 -16.60
N PHE A 15 -1.19 -5.56 -16.98
CA PHE A 15 -2.37 -4.69 -17.09
C PHE A 15 -3.38 -5.26 -18.08
N ASP A 16 -2.91 -5.72 -19.25
CA ASP A 16 -3.79 -6.22 -20.31
C ASP A 16 -4.35 -7.59 -19.92
N GLU A 17 -3.50 -8.48 -19.41
CA GLU A 17 -3.91 -9.82 -18.95
C GLU A 17 -4.93 -9.76 -17.80
N ALA A 18 -4.79 -8.77 -16.91
CA ALA A 18 -5.72 -8.58 -15.80
C ALA A 18 -6.94 -7.70 -16.15
N GLY A 19 -7.00 -7.13 -17.36
CA GLY A 19 -8.07 -6.22 -17.79
C GLY A 19 -8.15 -4.93 -16.98
N LEU A 20 -7.00 -4.39 -16.56
CA LEU A 20 -6.91 -3.19 -15.71
C LEU A 20 -6.69 -1.91 -16.53
N THR A 21 -7.32 -0.83 -16.12
CA THR A 21 -7.19 0.48 -16.76
C THR A 21 -5.89 1.17 -16.33
N ARG A 22 -5.09 1.58 -17.31
CA ARG A 22 -3.93 2.47 -17.08
C ARG A 22 -4.42 3.90 -16.92
N ALA A 23 -4.45 4.41 -15.70
CA ALA A 23 -4.80 5.79 -15.41
C ALA A 23 -3.54 6.68 -15.34
N PRO A 24 -3.58 7.92 -15.85
CA PRO A 24 -2.43 8.82 -15.80
C PRO A 24 -2.08 9.20 -14.35
N ALA A 25 -0.78 9.27 -14.08
CA ALA A 25 -0.20 9.85 -12.88
C ALA A 25 0.05 11.37 -13.07
N GLU A 26 0.17 12.11 -11.97
CA GLU A 26 0.35 13.57 -11.97
C GLU A 26 1.81 14.01 -11.75
N ALA A 27 2.57 13.26 -10.95
CA ALA A 27 3.93 13.62 -10.51
C ALA A 27 5.04 12.70 -11.05
N VAL A 28 4.68 11.56 -11.65
CA VAL A 28 5.57 10.60 -12.32
C VAL A 28 5.00 10.14 -13.67
N GLN A 29 5.85 9.54 -14.53
CA GLN A 29 5.43 9.07 -15.86
C GLN A 29 4.74 7.69 -15.87
N VAL A 30 4.88 6.93 -14.79
CA VAL A 30 4.35 5.57 -14.69
C VAL A 30 2.85 5.63 -14.40
N PRO A 31 1.99 4.88 -15.13
CA PRO A 31 0.55 4.91 -14.89
C PRO A 31 0.19 4.25 -13.55
N ARG A 32 -0.95 4.67 -13.02
CA ARG A 32 -1.62 4.10 -11.86
C ARG A 32 -2.74 3.15 -12.30
N ILE A 33 -3.23 2.32 -11.38
CA ILE A 33 -4.34 1.38 -11.65
C ILE A 33 -5.65 2.13 -11.44
N GLY A 34 -6.45 2.24 -12.51
CA GLY A 34 -7.71 3.00 -12.51
C GLY A 34 -8.74 2.44 -11.54
N GLU A 35 -8.79 1.13 -11.38
CA GLU A 35 -9.72 0.42 -10.49
C GLU A 35 -9.32 0.51 -9.01
N SER A 36 -8.07 0.91 -8.70
CA SER A 36 -7.61 1.00 -7.32
C SER A 36 -8.13 2.28 -6.66
N PRO A 37 -8.81 2.20 -5.49
CA PRO A 37 -9.30 3.39 -4.78
C PRO A 37 -8.17 4.22 -4.17
N LEU A 38 -6.97 3.64 -4.05
CA LEU A 38 -5.78 4.26 -3.49
C LEU A 38 -4.58 4.02 -4.41
N ASN A 39 -3.84 5.07 -4.75
CA ASN A 39 -2.58 4.93 -5.47
C ASN A 39 -1.52 5.88 -4.89
N PHE A 40 -0.31 5.36 -4.67
CA PHE A 40 0.85 6.17 -4.31
C PHE A 40 1.75 6.36 -5.52
N GLU A 41 2.04 7.61 -5.87
CA GLU A 41 3.12 7.92 -6.79
C GLU A 41 4.42 8.08 -6.00
N CYS A 42 5.44 7.35 -6.41
CA CYS A 42 6.69 7.26 -5.67
C CYS A 42 7.89 7.58 -6.56
N ARG A 43 8.91 8.23 -5.96
CA ARG A 43 10.25 8.34 -6.55
C ARG A 43 11.22 7.47 -5.76
N LEU A 44 12.08 6.73 -6.46
CA LEU A 44 13.09 5.87 -5.83
C LEU A 44 14.06 6.71 -5.00
N ILE A 45 14.25 6.34 -3.74
CA ILE A 45 15.29 6.87 -2.85
C ILE A 45 16.51 5.95 -2.92
N ARG A 46 16.28 4.63 -2.76
CA ARG A 46 17.36 3.65 -2.69
C ARG A 46 16.86 2.25 -3.05
N ALA A 47 17.69 1.48 -3.73
CA ALA A 47 17.53 0.03 -3.88
C ALA A 47 18.67 -0.67 -3.14
N ILE A 48 18.35 -1.65 -2.29
CA ILE A 48 19.33 -2.40 -1.50
C ILE A 48 19.17 -3.88 -1.83
N ARG A 49 20.24 -4.53 -2.30
CA ARG A 49 20.24 -5.98 -2.49
C ARG A 49 20.41 -6.70 -1.15
N VAL A 50 19.55 -7.68 -0.89
CA VAL A 50 19.56 -8.53 0.31
C VAL A 50 19.45 -9.97 -0.15
N ALA A 51 20.60 -10.65 -0.23
CA ALA A 51 20.74 -11.96 -0.89
C ALA A 51 20.14 -11.94 -2.32
N ASP A 52 19.10 -12.74 -2.56
CA ASP A 52 18.42 -12.87 -3.85
C ASP A 52 17.29 -11.85 -4.05
N ASN A 53 17.04 -10.99 -3.07
CA ASN A 53 15.97 -9.99 -3.11
C ASN A 53 16.53 -8.57 -3.26
N ILE A 54 15.67 -7.64 -3.70
CA ILE A 54 15.94 -6.21 -3.72
C ILE A 54 14.87 -5.50 -2.88
N VAL A 55 15.31 -4.72 -1.91
CA VAL A 55 14.46 -3.84 -1.10
C VAL A 55 14.50 -2.43 -1.71
N PHE A 56 13.35 -1.93 -2.13
CA PHE A 56 13.20 -0.58 -2.68
C PHE A 56 12.63 0.36 -1.61
N PHE A 57 13.30 1.49 -1.39
CA PHE A 57 12.82 2.60 -0.57
C PHE A 57 12.32 3.69 -1.50
N GLY A 58 11.02 3.99 -1.45
CA GLY A 58 10.38 5.03 -2.25
C GLY A 58 9.93 6.21 -1.40
N ARG A 59 10.05 7.44 -1.93
CA ARG A 59 9.41 8.63 -1.40
C ARG A 59 8.07 8.81 -2.08
N VAL A 60 6.99 8.80 -1.31
CA VAL A 60 5.66 9.19 -1.80
C VAL A 60 5.70 10.67 -2.17
N VAL A 61 5.39 10.98 -3.43
CA VAL A 61 5.31 12.36 -3.96
C VAL A 61 3.88 12.80 -4.27
N ARG A 62 2.96 11.84 -4.42
CA ARG A 62 1.52 12.09 -4.57
C ARG A 62 0.73 10.89 -4.03
N LEU A 63 -0.41 11.17 -3.42
CA LEU A 63 -1.41 10.18 -3.04
C LEU A 63 -2.72 10.51 -3.77
N HIS A 64 -3.29 9.51 -4.42
CA HIS A 64 -4.62 9.55 -5.01
C HIS A 64 -5.55 8.72 -4.14
N VAL A 65 -6.61 9.33 -3.66
CA VAL A 65 -7.67 8.68 -2.89
C VAL A 65 -8.98 8.94 -3.62
N ARG A 66 -9.78 7.91 -3.83
CA ARG A 66 -11.13 8.04 -4.37
C ARG A 66 -12.05 8.62 -3.28
N ASP A 67 -12.86 9.61 -3.61
CA ASP A 67 -13.64 10.35 -2.60
C ASP A 67 -14.65 9.47 -1.86
N ASP A 68 -15.16 8.42 -2.51
CA ASP A 68 -16.14 7.48 -1.95
C ASP A 68 -15.56 6.56 -0.86
N VAL A 69 -14.23 6.50 -0.68
CA VAL A 69 -13.59 5.75 0.41
C VAL A 69 -13.09 6.65 1.53
N VAL A 70 -13.52 7.91 1.56
CA VAL A 70 -13.16 8.88 2.60
C VAL A 70 -14.38 9.19 3.46
N THR A 71 -14.25 8.93 4.75
CA THR A 71 -15.25 9.23 5.77
C THR A 71 -14.62 10.17 6.79
N GLU A 72 -15.26 11.32 7.05
CA GLU A 72 -14.79 12.32 8.04
C GLU A 72 -13.34 12.79 7.82
N GLY A 73 -12.92 12.89 6.55
CA GLY A 73 -11.58 13.33 6.17
C GLY A 73 -10.49 12.27 6.37
N LEU A 74 -10.86 11.03 6.71
CA LEU A 74 -9.95 9.89 6.82
C LEU A 74 -10.33 8.81 5.82
N VAL A 75 -9.33 8.03 5.39
CA VAL A 75 -9.58 6.84 4.57
C VAL A 75 -10.33 5.82 5.42
N ASP A 76 -11.54 5.46 5.00
CA ASP A 76 -12.33 4.42 5.63
C ASP A 76 -11.92 3.06 5.09
N VAL A 77 -11.21 2.30 5.91
CA VAL A 77 -10.70 0.97 5.55
C VAL A 77 -11.83 0.01 5.13
N ARG A 78 -13.05 0.21 5.64
CA ARG A 78 -14.21 -0.62 5.29
C ARG A 78 -14.62 -0.42 3.83
N GLU A 79 -14.60 0.82 3.36
CA GLU A 79 -14.96 1.21 1.99
C GLU A 79 -13.84 0.93 0.97
N VAL A 80 -12.59 0.87 1.43
CA VAL A 80 -11.46 0.47 0.56
C VAL A 80 -11.56 -0.98 0.11
N HIS A 81 -12.25 -1.84 0.88
CA HIS A 81 -12.31 -3.29 0.65
C HIS A 81 -10.92 -3.93 0.48
N ALA A 82 -9.94 -3.46 1.26
CA ALA A 82 -8.58 -3.97 1.20
C ALA A 82 -8.51 -5.47 1.56
N ILE A 83 -7.57 -6.17 0.92
CA ILE A 83 -7.24 -7.56 1.24
C ILE A 83 -5.86 -7.65 1.89
N GLY A 84 -5.73 -8.52 2.90
CA GLY A 84 -4.46 -8.91 3.49
C GLY A 84 -3.98 -10.24 2.91
N ARG A 85 -2.67 -10.37 2.65
CA ARG A 85 -2.06 -11.64 2.29
C ARG A 85 -1.73 -12.43 3.56
N LEU A 86 -2.15 -13.70 3.60
CA LEU A 86 -1.84 -14.64 4.68
C LEU A 86 -0.89 -15.73 4.19
N GLY A 87 -0.52 -16.65 5.08
CA GLY A 87 0.37 -17.77 4.75
C GLY A 87 -0.18 -18.67 3.64
N GLY A 88 0.65 -19.00 2.65
CA GLY A 88 0.27 -19.79 1.49
C GLY A 88 -0.57 -19.01 0.48
N ARG A 89 -1.65 -19.63 -0.01
CA ARG A 89 -2.59 -19.06 -1.01
C ARG A 89 -3.80 -18.35 -0.39
N ARG A 90 -3.73 -18.01 0.90
CA ARG A 90 -4.85 -17.47 1.67
C ARG A 90 -4.78 -15.94 1.73
N TYR A 91 -5.95 -15.33 1.71
CA TYR A 91 -6.16 -13.89 1.86
C TYR A 91 -7.27 -13.66 2.89
N CYS A 92 -7.30 -12.48 3.50
CA CYS A 92 -8.41 -12.01 4.32
C CYS A 92 -8.95 -10.68 3.78
N HIS A 93 -10.21 -10.38 4.08
CA HIS A 93 -10.78 -9.05 3.92
C HIS A 93 -10.53 -8.22 5.17
N ALA A 94 -10.14 -6.95 5.00
CA ALA A 94 -9.89 -6.03 6.11
C ALA A 94 -11.18 -5.33 6.59
N GLN A 95 -12.25 -6.09 6.85
CA GLN A 95 -13.57 -5.53 7.19
C GLN A 95 -13.90 -5.57 8.69
N ASP A 96 -13.26 -6.44 9.46
CA ASP A 96 -13.43 -6.51 10.91
C ASP A 96 -12.59 -5.43 11.60
N VAL A 97 -13.11 -4.21 11.58
CA VAL A 97 -12.43 -3.00 12.07
C VAL A 97 -13.13 -2.48 13.33
N PHE A 98 -12.36 -2.32 14.41
CA PHE A 98 -12.79 -1.67 15.65
C PHE A 98 -11.77 -0.62 16.08
N GLU A 99 -12.25 0.42 16.77
CA GLU A 99 -11.40 1.51 17.24
C GLU A 99 -10.84 1.20 18.63
N VAL A 100 -9.56 1.50 18.84
CA VAL A 100 -8.88 1.35 20.12
C VAL A 100 -8.27 2.69 20.51
N MET A 101 -8.73 3.24 21.63
CA MET A 101 -8.15 4.46 22.17
C MET A 101 -6.75 4.21 22.71
N ARG A 102 -5.80 5.06 22.32
CA ARG A 102 -4.44 5.01 22.85
C ARG A 102 -4.47 5.20 24.38
N PRO A 103 -3.91 4.28 25.18
CA PRO A 103 -3.85 4.44 26.64
C PRO A 103 -3.11 5.71 27.05
N ARG A 104 -3.67 6.48 27.99
CA ARG A 104 -2.98 7.60 28.63
C ARG A 104 -2.34 7.09 29.92
N VAL A 105 -1.01 7.07 29.96
CA VAL A 105 -0.25 6.73 31.17
C VAL A 105 -0.06 8.01 32.00
N THR A 106 -0.48 7.99 33.26
CA THR A 106 -0.30 9.08 34.23
C THR A 106 0.93 8.89 35.14
N GLY A 107 1.59 7.73 35.06
CA GLY A 107 2.82 7.39 35.80
C GLY A 107 4.11 7.62 35.00
N PRO A 108 5.28 7.20 35.55
CA PRO A 108 6.55 7.30 34.86
C PRO A 108 6.49 6.53 33.52
N LYS A 109 6.79 7.22 32.43
CA LYS A 109 6.90 6.59 31.10
C LYS A 109 8.18 5.74 31.08
N SER A 110 8.14 4.60 30.41
CA SER A 110 9.38 3.90 30.05
C SER A 110 10.28 4.86 29.26
N ALA A 111 11.58 4.84 29.54
CA ALA A 111 12.55 5.62 28.77
C ALA A 111 12.40 5.26 27.28
N ARG A 112 12.33 6.27 26.40
CA ARG A 112 12.34 5.95 24.96
C ARG A 112 13.73 5.40 24.62
N PRO A 113 13.85 4.43 23.70
CA PRO A 113 15.16 3.91 23.27
C PRO A 113 16.12 5.00 22.77
N THR A 114 15.60 6.14 22.31
CA THR A 114 16.35 7.32 21.86
C THR A 114 16.81 8.25 22.98
N ASP A 115 16.29 8.09 24.20
CA ASP A 115 16.67 8.92 25.36
C ASP A 115 17.93 8.35 26.07
N ALA A 116 18.51 7.26 25.54
CA ALA A 116 19.68 6.55 26.08
C ALA A 116 20.98 6.79 25.28
N ARG A 117 21.06 7.89 24.52
CA ARG A 117 22.27 8.33 23.80
C ARG A 117 22.66 9.74 24.20
#